data_AF-G4LXF4-F1
#
_entry.id   AF-G4LXF4-F1
#
_cell.length_a   1.000
_cell.length_b   1.000
_cell.length_c   1.000
_cell.angle_alpha   90.00
_cell.angle_beta   90.00
_cell.angle_gamma   90.00
#
_symmetry.space_group_name_H-M   'P 1'
#
loop_
_entity.id
_entity.type
_entity.pdbx_description
1 polymer ?
#
loop_
_entity_poly.entity_id
_entity_poly.type
_entity_poly.pdbx_seq_one_letter_code
_entity_poly.pdbx_strand_id
1 'polypeptide(L)'
;MNGDELFGQFVFPNGDYYEGQYVMGESGIVRHGKGKFIGNFRKRMSDVTISNSLSQPYKSLSDIIPECLNGDNFDVSTLCDLFVENLPDQGYYSGEWVNDKIEGFGKVKFASGSYYEGGFKDNKMDGLGIYYWPNGYILKAQFEQNNIQNNSLIEIIDSDGKQWTGRFKQSHQQKLNEKDKNFNETQMFFNLNEY
;
A
#
# COMPACT_ATOMS: atom_id res chain seq x y z
N MET A 1 17.80 -3.88 23.41
CA MET A 1 17.54 -2.51 23.89
C MET A 1 16.13 -2.17 23.46
N ASN A 2 15.22 -1.90 24.40
CA ASN A 2 13.93 -1.29 24.07
C ASN A 2 14.24 0.17 23.77
N GLY A 3 14.58 0.49 22.52
CA GLY A 3 14.62 1.88 22.09
C GLY A 3 13.19 2.40 22.19
N ASP A 4 12.98 3.50 22.92
CA ASP A 4 11.67 4.13 23.01
C ASP A 4 11.14 4.32 21.59
N GLU A 5 9.99 3.72 21.27
CA GLU A 5 9.32 3.97 20.00
C GLU A 5 8.89 5.43 19.99
N LEU A 6 9.55 6.25 19.17
CA LEU A 6 9.26 7.66 19.02
C LEU A 6 8.21 7.84 17.92
N PHE A 7 7.48 8.94 17.95
CA PHE A 7 6.54 9.31 16.88
C PHE A 7 6.96 10.64 16.28
N GLY A 8 6.93 10.76 14.95
CA GLY A 8 7.40 11.95 14.28
C GLY A 8 6.77 12.17 12.91
N GLN A 9 6.88 13.41 12.44
CA GLN A 9 6.50 13.83 11.11
C GLN A 9 7.75 14.36 10.39
N PHE A 10 7.98 13.88 9.18
CA PHE A 10 9.22 14.12 8.43
C PHE A 10 8.88 14.47 6.98
N VAL A 11 9.47 15.57 6.51
CA VAL A 11 9.42 15.97 5.09
C VAL A 11 10.80 15.75 4.50
N PHE A 12 10.86 14.98 3.43
CA PHE A 12 12.09 14.71 2.70
C PHE A 12 12.41 15.86 1.74
N PRO A 13 13.68 16.06 1.33
CA PRO A 13 14.06 17.12 0.41
C PRO A 13 13.31 17.12 -0.93
N ASN A 14 12.80 15.95 -1.37
CA ASN A 14 12.00 15.81 -2.59
C ASN A 14 10.49 16.07 -2.37
N GLY A 15 10.07 16.42 -1.15
CA GLY A 15 8.68 16.62 -0.78
C GLY A 15 7.93 15.36 -0.36
N ASP A 16 8.57 14.18 -0.37
CA ASP A 16 7.97 12.97 0.21
C ASP A 16 7.74 13.22 1.72
N TYR A 17 6.71 12.57 2.26
CA TYR A 17 6.28 12.78 3.63
C TYR A 17 6.16 11.45 4.37
N TYR A 18 6.62 11.42 5.62
CA TYR A 18 6.42 10.32 6.53
C TYR A 18 5.85 10.83 7.85
N GLU A 19 4.83 10.13 8.35
CA GLU A 19 4.31 10.32 9.70
C GLU A 19 4.14 8.96 10.35
N GLY A 20 4.76 8.76 11.50
CA GLY A 20 4.62 7.50 12.20
C GLY A 20 5.69 7.25 13.23
N GLN A 21 5.69 6.00 13.67
CA GLN A 21 6.64 5.50 14.64
C GLN A 21 8.04 5.34 14.02
N TYR A 22 9.08 5.70 14.78
CA TYR A 22 10.46 5.56 14.36
C TYR A 22 11.34 5.19 15.56
N VAL A 23 12.49 4.59 15.26
CA VAL A 23 13.54 4.32 16.25
C VAL A 23 14.84 4.97 15.81
N MET A 24 15.63 5.38 16.80
CA MET A 24 16.98 5.86 16.56
C MET A 24 17.95 4.68 16.60
N GLY A 25 18.54 4.34 15.46
CA GLY A 25 19.60 3.33 15.33
C GLY A 25 20.98 3.97 15.21
N GLU A 26 22.03 3.14 15.15
CA GLU A 26 23.42 3.60 15.03
C GLU A 26 23.68 4.40 13.75
N SER A 27 22.95 4.11 12.67
CA SER A 27 23.07 4.79 11.37
C SER A 27 22.08 5.96 11.18
N GLY A 28 21.40 6.38 12.25
CA GLY A 28 20.36 7.41 12.22
C GLY A 28 18.97 6.87 12.50
N ILE A 29 17.96 7.68 12.19
CA ILE A 29 16.55 7.30 12.38
C ILE A 29 16.08 6.33 11.29
N VAL A 30 15.20 5.40 11.64
CA VAL A 30 14.54 4.47 10.71
C VAL A 30 13.06 4.34 11.05
N ARG A 31 12.21 4.14 10.04
CA ARG A 31 10.78 3.84 10.23
C ARG A 31 10.64 2.49 10.93
N HIS A 32 9.80 2.44 11.96
CA HIS A 32 9.56 1.24 12.76
C HIS A 32 8.17 1.31 13.38
N GLY A 33 7.39 0.23 13.39
CA GLY A 33 6.01 0.25 13.87
C GLY A 33 5.04 0.82 12.84
N LYS A 34 3.92 1.40 13.27
CA LYS A 34 2.87 1.92 12.38
C LYS A 34 3.24 3.30 11.84
N GLY A 35 3.03 3.50 10.54
CA GLY A 35 3.24 4.81 9.92
C GLY A 35 2.65 4.94 8.52
N LYS A 36 2.48 6.19 8.10
CA LYS A 36 1.98 6.62 6.81
C LYS A 36 3.12 7.26 6.02
N PHE A 37 3.20 6.94 4.73
CA PHE A 37 4.17 7.52 3.82
C PHE A 37 3.48 7.99 2.55
N ILE A 38 3.84 9.18 2.10
CA ILE A 38 3.38 9.79 0.85
C ILE A 38 4.60 10.04 -0.02
N GLY A 39 4.60 9.49 -1.24
CA GLY A 39 5.71 9.60 -2.19
C GLY A 39 6.28 8.25 -2.60
N ASN A 40 7.61 8.19 -2.80
CA ASN A 40 8.29 6.94 -3.14
C ASN A 40 8.73 6.17 -1.88
N PHE A 41 8.03 5.09 -1.55
CA PHE A 41 8.26 4.30 -0.33
C PHE A 41 9.69 3.76 -0.19
N ARG A 42 10.43 3.61 -1.30
CA ARG A 42 11.81 3.09 -1.30
C ARG A 42 12.84 4.08 -0.76
N LYS A 43 12.45 5.34 -0.53
CA LYS A 43 13.30 6.34 0.13
C LYS A 43 13.60 5.91 1.56
N ARG A 44 14.82 6.20 2.02
CA ARG A 44 15.29 5.84 3.37
C ARG A 44 15.26 7.07 4.26
N MET A 45 14.95 6.90 5.55
CA MET A 45 14.93 8.02 6.48
C MET A 45 16.29 8.73 6.62
N SER A 46 17.39 8.05 6.27
CA SER A 46 18.72 8.66 6.15
C SER A 46 18.80 9.81 5.15
N ASP A 47 17.85 9.89 4.20
CA ASP A 47 17.76 10.97 3.20
C ASP A 47 17.11 12.26 3.79
N VAL A 48 16.53 12.19 4.99
CA VAL A 48 15.91 13.35 5.65
C VAL A 48 17.01 14.33 6.05
N THR A 49 17.03 15.49 5.42
CA THR A 49 17.79 16.64 5.97
C THR A 49 17.01 17.11 7.18
N ILE A 50 17.51 16.88 8.39
CA ILE A 50 16.91 17.39 9.64
C ILE A 50 17.17 18.90 9.69
N SER A 51 16.55 19.69 8.81
CA SER A 51 16.36 21.11 9.04
C SER A 51 15.05 21.25 9.80
N ASN A 52 15.13 21.36 11.12
CA ASN A 52 14.07 21.78 12.03
C ASN A 52 12.65 21.30 11.69
N SER A 53 12.12 20.44 12.58
CA SER A 53 10.69 20.33 12.85
C SER A 53 10.11 21.74 13.11
N LEU A 54 9.77 22.47 12.03
CA LEU A 54 9.17 23.80 12.08
C LEU A 54 8.31 24.01 10.84
N SER A 55 7.01 23.84 11.08
CA SER A 55 5.94 24.68 10.56
C SER A 55 5.94 24.94 9.05
N GLN A 56 5.55 23.93 8.27
CA GLN A 56 4.32 24.08 7.50
C GLN A 56 3.57 22.76 7.60
N PRO A 57 2.36 22.74 8.20
CA PRO A 57 1.52 21.57 8.04
C PRO A 57 1.28 21.45 6.53
N TYR A 58 1.70 20.33 5.92
CA TYR A 58 0.72 19.72 5.04
C TYR A 58 -0.55 19.69 5.88
N LYS A 59 -1.61 20.36 5.39
CA LYS A 59 -2.93 20.48 6.05
C LYS A 59 -3.12 19.28 6.95
N SER A 60 -3.39 19.51 8.25
CA SER A 60 -3.50 18.43 9.23
C SER A 60 -4.23 17.25 8.62
N LEU A 61 -3.89 16.00 8.94
CA LEU A 61 -4.67 14.87 8.46
C LEU A 61 -6.18 15.09 8.67
N SER A 62 -6.58 15.75 9.76
CA SER A 62 -7.97 16.18 10.03
C SER A 62 -8.53 17.23 9.06
N ASP A 63 -7.70 18.06 8.45
CA ASP A 63 -8.10 19.08 7.46
C ASP A 63 -8.15 18.49 6.03
N ILE A 64 -7.47 17.37 5.81
CA ILE A 64 -7.54 16.58 4.58
C ILE A 64 -8.74 15.64 4.64
N ILE A 65 -9.15 15.20 5.84
CA ILE A 65 -10.23 14.27 6.13
C ILE A 65 -11.56 15.00 6.41
N PRO A 66 -12.54 15.06 5.48
CA PRO A 66 -13.93 15.37 5.80
C PRO A 66 -14.45 14.45 6.90
N GLU A 67 -15.41 14.97 7.66
CA GLU A 67 -16.11 14.35 8.80
C GLU A 67 -16.85 13.03 8.49
N CYS A 68 -16.66 12.43 7.31
CA CYS A 68 -17.25 11.17 6.89
C CYS A 68 -16.64 9.91 7.55
N LEU A 69 -15.60 10.04 8.40
CA LEU A 69 -15.05 8.93 9.19
C LEU A 69 -15.90 8.49 10.40
N ASN A 70 -16.96 9.21 10.75
CA ASN A 70 -17.79 8.86 11.91
C ASN A 70 -18.88 7.81 11.62
N GLY A 71 -18.82 7.11 10.47
CA GLY A 71 -19.82 6.11 10.08
C GLY A 71 -19.31 4.67 10.25
N ASP A 72 -20.12 3.83 10.91
CA ASP A 72 -19.85 2.40 11.19
C ASP A 72 -19.92 1.47 9.94
N ASN A 73 -19.79 1.99 8.73
CA ASN A 73 -19.79 1.21 7.48
C ASN A 73 -18.60 1.61 6.61
N PHE A 74 -17.50 0.88 6.77
CA PHE A 74 -16.19 1.26 6.26
C PHE A 74 -15.89 0.58 4.92
N ASP A 75 -16.20 1.27 3.82
CA ASP A 75 -15.69 0.89 2.49
C ASP A 75 -14.26 1.45 2.32
N VAL A 76 -13.32 0.56 2.01
CA VAL A 76 -11.91 0.90 1.76
C VAL A 76 -11.77 1.84 0.56
N SER A 77 -12.70 1.80 -0.39
CA SER A 77 -12.78 2.75 -1.51
C SER A 77 -12.90 4.20 -1.01
N THR A 78 -13.69 4.43 0.04
CA THR A 78 -14.04 5.77 0.55
C THR A 78 -12.91 6.43 1.32
N LEU A 79 -12.05 5.65 2.01
CA LEU A 79 -10.81 6.20 2.57
C LEU A 79 -9.85 6.65 1.47
N CYS A 80 -9.85 5.93 0.35
CA CYS A 80 -8.98 6.20 -0.78
C CYS A 80 -9.43 7.42 -1.56
N ASP A 81 -10.71 7.58 -1.90
CA ASP A 81 -11.23 8.75 -2.65
C ASP A 81 -10.73 10.09 -2.07
N LEU A 82 -10.62 10.11 -0.76
CA LEU A 82 -10.29 11.25 0.07
C LEU A 82 -8.80 11.66 0.03
N PHE A 83 -7.89 10.67 0.02
CA PHE A 83 -6.45 10.89 -0.23
C PHE A 83 -6.11 10.91 -1.74
N VAL A 84 -6.92 10.24 -2.57
CA VAL A 84 -6.71 10.03 -4.01
C VAL A 84 -7.02 11.29 -4.80
N GLU A 85 -8.08 12.02 -4.47
CA GLU A 85 -8.42 13.30 -5.11
C GLU A 85 -7.32 14.36 -4.94
N ASN A 86 -6.61 14.34 -3.81
CA ASN A 86 -5.63 15.37 -3.49
C ASN A 86 -4.22 15.08 -4.03
N LEU A 87 -3.88 13.82 -4.36
CA LEU A 87 -2.53 13.43 -4.81
C LEU A 87 -2.60 12.32 -5.89
N PRO A 88 -2.97 12.66 -7.14
CA PRO A 88 -3.21 11.68 -8.20
C PRO A 88 -1.95 10.86 -8.56
N ASP A 89 -0.76 11.46 -8.49
CA ASP A 89 0.49 10.86 -8.96
C ASP A 89 1.45 10.39 -7.85
N GLN A 90 1.02 10.45 -6.59
CA GLN A 90 1.86 10.03 -5.47
C GLN A 90 1.44 8.66 -4.93
N GLY A 91 2.45 7.85 -4.61
CA GLY A 91 2.23 6.65 -3.83
C GLY A 91 1.79 7.03 -2.42
N TYR A 92 0.87 6.26 -1.85
CA TYR A 92 0.52 6.31 -0.44
C TYR A 92 0.68 4.94 0.18
N TYR A 93 1.29 4.87 1.37
CA TYR A 93 1.32 3.65 2.17
C TYR A 93 0.86 3.96 3.58
N SER A 94 0.09 3.06 4.17
CA SER A 94 -0.25 3.04 5.59
C SER A 94 -0.16 1.63 6.11
N GLY A 95 0.72 1.38 7.08
CA GLY A 95 0.88 0.04 7.65
C GLY A 95 2.10 -0.05 8.55
N GLU A 96 2.62 -1.26 8.70
CA GLU A 96 3.79 -1.54 9.54
C GLU A 96 5.09 -1.33 8.78
N TRP A 97 6.08 -0.87 9.53
CA TRP A 97 7.45 -0.66 9.13
C TRP A 97 8.36 -1.42 10.09
N VAL A 98 9.40 -2.05 9.56
CA VAL A 98 10.50 -2.61 10.36
C VAL A 98 11.80 -2.20 9.68
N ASN A 99 12.56 -1.34 10.34
CA ASN A 99 13.88 -0.89 9.86
C ASN A 99 13.82 -0.37 8.41
N ASP A 100 12.94 0.61 8.16
CA ASP A 100 12.70 1.20 6.84
C ASP A 100 12.08 0.28 5.77
N LYS A 101 11.69 -0.94 6.12
CA LYS A 101 10.95 -1.84 5.23
C LYS A 101 9.49 -1.91 5.60
N ILE A 102 8.62 -1.89 4.60
CA ILE A 102 7.22 -2.28 4.74
C ILE A 102 7.15 -3.77 5.10
N GLU A 103 6.44 -4.06 6.18
CA GLU A 103 6.25 -5.39 6.77
C GLU A 103 4.81 -5.53 7.27
N GLY A 104 4.41 -6.74 7.68
CA GLY A 104 3.14 -6.97 8.36
C GLY A 104 1.93 -6.61 7.49
N PHE A 105 0.83 -6.15 8.10
CA PHE A 105 -0.35 -5.75 7.33
C PHE A 105 -0.30 -4.27 6.97
N GLY A 106 -0.67 -3.94 5.73
CA GLY A 106 -0.69 -2.58 5.25
C GLY A 106 -1.62 -2.35 4.06
N LYS A 107 -1.71 -1.08 3.69
CA LYS A 107 -2.49 -0.56 2.57
C LYS A 107 -1.57 0.29 1.71
N VAL A 108 -1.53 0.04 0.40
CA VAL A 108 -0.71 0.80 -0.53
C VAL A 108 -1.54 1.25 -1.73
N LYS A 109 -1.51 2.55 -2.01
CA LYS A 109 -1.88 3.10 -3.31
C LYS A 109 -0.59 3.33 -4.09
N PHE A 110 -0.48 2.72 -5.25
CA PHE A 110 0.63 2.95 -6.15
C PHE A 110 0.39 4.23 -6.97
N ALA A 111 1.48 4.85 -7.45
CA ALA A 111 1.38 5.99 -8.35
C ALA A 111 0.66 5.65 -9.69
N SER A 112 0.52 4.37 -10.04
CA SER A 112 -0.31 3.93 -11.17
C SER A 112 -1.82 4.07 -10.94
N GLY A 113 -2.25 4.33 -9.70
CA GLY A 113 -3.65 4.29 -9.28
C GLY A 113 -4.09 2.93 -8.75
N SER A 114 -3.30 1.86 -8.97
CA SER A 114 -3.59 0.55 -8.40
C SER A 114 -3.46 0.56 -6.88
N TYR A 115 -4.25 -0.27 -6.22
CA TYR A 115 -4.28 -0.35 -4.76
C TYR A 115 -4.12 -1.80 -4.30
N TYR A 116 -3.47 -1.97 -3.16
CA TYR A 116 -3.34 -3.28 -2.51
C TYR A 116 -3.54 -3.15 -1.00
N GLU A 117 -4.30 -4.08 -0.45
CA GLU A 117 -4.48 -4.27 0.98
C GLU A 117 -4.15 -5.72 1.34
N GLY A 118 -3.23 -5.91 2.27
CA GLY A 118 -2.81 -7.25 2.65
C GLY A 118 -1.49 -7.28 3.39
N GLY A 119 -0.90 -8.47 3.42
CA GLY A 119 0.39 -8.69 4.04
C GLY A 119 1.55 -8.21 3.19
N PHE A 120 2.63 -7.82 3.87
CA PHE A 120 3.89 -7.44 3.28
C PHE A 120 5.05 -8.11 4.00
N LYS A 121 6.09 -8.38 3.23
CA LYS A 121 7.39 -8.82 3.70
C LYS A 121 8.49 -8.24 2.82
N ASP A 122 9.53 -7.67 3.40
CA ASP A 122 10.65 -7.06 2.68
C ASP A 122 10.22 -6.08 1.56
N ASN A 123 9.23 -5.21 1.82
CA ASN A 123 8.61 -4.29 0.85
C ASN A 123 7.86 -4.96 -0.32
N LYS A 124 7.48 -6.23 -0.19
CA LYS A 124 6.72 -6.97 -1.20
C LYS A 124 5.44 -7.51 -0.62
N MET A 125 4.40 -7.58 -1.44
CA MET A 125 3.14 -8.24 -1.10
C MET A 125 3.42 -9.71 -0.79
N ASP A 126 2.97 -10.16 0.36
CA ASP A 126 3.23 -11.49 0.90
C ASP A 126 2.08 -11.89 1.82
N GLY A 127 1.52 -13.09 1.67
CA GLY A 127 0.31 -13.46 2.40
C GLY A 127 -0.97 -13.24 1.61
N LEU A 128 -2.11 -13.32 2.30
CA LEU A 128 -3.40 -12.99 1.71
C LEU A 128 -3.52 -11.48 1.48
N GLY A 129 -4.10 -11.10 0.35
CA GLY A 129 -4.40 -9.71 0.07
C GLY A 129 -5.41 -9.53 -1.05
N ILE A 130 -5.81 -8.28 -1.23
CA ILE A 130 -6.73 -7.84 -2.25
C ILE A 130 -6.03 -6.77 -3.08
N TYR A 131 -5.96 -6.98 -4.39
CA TYR A 131 -5.41 -6.06 -5.36
C TYR A 131 -6.55 -5.45 -6.17
N TYR A 132 -6.51 -4.15 -6.37
CA TYR A 132 -7.52 -3.37 -7.06
C TYR A 132 -6.85 -2.66 -8.21
N TRP A 133 -7.38 -2.83 -9.42
CA TRP A 133 -6.91 -2.11 -10.59
C TRP A 133 -7.76 -0.86 -10.83
N PRO A 134 -7.17 0.21 -11.40
CA PRO A 134 -7.88 1.41 -11.82
C PRO A 134 -9.08 1.16 -12.74
N ASN A 135 -9.08 0.04 -13.48
CA ASN A 135 -10.18 -0.35 -14.36
C ASN A 135 -11.35 -1.04 -13.64
N GLY A 136 -11.37 -1.06 -12.30
CA GLY A 136 -12.45 -1.59 -11.48
C GLY A 136 -12.36 -3.09 -11.16
N TYR A 137 -11.39 -3.81 -11.71
CA TYR A 137 -11.17 -5.20 -11.36
C TYR A 137 -10.60 -5.34 -9.95
N ILE A 138 -10.98 -6.43 -9.28
CA ILE A 138 -10.51 -6.80 -7.95
C ILE A 138 -10.00 -8.24 -8.01
N LEU A 139 -8.82 -8.49 -7.45
CA LEU A 139 -8.25 -9.82 -7.26
C LEU A 139 -8.02 -10.07 -5.77
N LYS A 140 -8.64 -11.11 -5.24
CA LYS A 140 -8.28 -11.67 -3.93
C LYS A 140 -7.41 -12.89 -4.16
N ALA A 141 -6.21 -12.90 -3.58
CA ALA A 141 -5.24 -13.96 -3.81
C ALA A 141 -4.27 -14.14 -2.64
N GLN A 142 -3.59 -15.27 -2.65
CA GLN A 142 -2.38 -15.50 -1.86
C GLN A 142 -1.17 -15.00 -2.66
N PHE A 143 -0.36 -14.13 -2.05
CA PHE A 143 0.84 -13.56 -2.63
C PHE A 143 2.10 -14.15 -1.98
N GLU A 144 3.16 -14.26 -2.77
CA GLU A 144 4.53 -14.55 -2.35
C GLU A 144 5.46 -13.62 -3.13
N GLN A 145 6.13 -12.71 -2.43
CA GLN A 145 7.12 -11.80 -3.02
C GLN A 145 6.61 -11.06 -4.28
N ASN A 146 5.40 -10.47 -4.19
CA ASN A 146 4.64 -9.80 -5.27
C ASN A 146 3.99 -10.70 -6.34
N ASN A 147 4.20 -12.02 -6.31
CA ASN A 147 3.56 -12.93 -7.26
C ASN A 147 2.35 -13.59 -6.61
N ILE A 148 1.32 -13.91 -7.40
CA ILE A 148 0.28 -14.83 -6.94
C ILE A 148 0.92 -16.21 -6.72
N GLN A 149 0.68 -16.81 -5.55
CA GLN A 149 1.18 -18.14 -5.22
C GLN A 149 0.60 -19.17 -6.21
N ASN A 150 1.47 -19.96 -6.82
CA ASN A 150 1.05 -20.98 -7.78
C ASN A 150 0.11 -22.01 -7.12
N ASN A 151 -0.91 -22.43 -7.87
CA ASN A 151 -1.96 -23.35 -7.44
C ASN A 151 -2.84 -22.84 -6.28
N SER A 152 -2.72 -21.58 -5.85
CA SER A 152 -3.60 -20.98 -4.85
C SER A 152 -5.00 -20.73 -5.42
N LEU A 153 -6.01 -20.66 -4.54
CA LEU A 153 -7.35 -20.19 -4.91
C LEU A 153 -7.30 -18.68 -5.09
N ILE A 154 -7.93 -18.20 -6.16
CA ILE A 154 -8.13 -16.78 -6.42
C ILE A 154 -9.61 -16.49 -6.65
N GLU A 155 -9.99 -15.25 -6.34
CA GLU A 155 -11.28 -14.67 -6.67
C GLU A 155 -11.04 -13.41 -7.49
N ILE A 156 -11.69 -13.31 -8.64
CA ILE A 156 -11.66 -12.13 -9.50
C ILE A 156 -13.07 -11.56 -9.55
N ILE A 157 -13.19 -10.25 -9.38
CA ILE A 157 -14.44 -9.50 -9.52
C ILE A 157 -14.19 -8.44 -10.60
N ASP A 158 -15.06 -8.35 -11.61
CA ASP A 158 -14.99 -7.27 -12.61
C ASP A 158 -15.66 -5.98 -12.13
N SER A 159 -15.64 -4.94 -12.97
CA SER A 159 -16.26 -3.64 -12.67
C SER A 159 -17.79 -3.69 -12.55
N ASP A 160 -18.44 -4.71 -13.10
CA ASP A 160 -19.89 -4.91 -13.04
C ASP A 160 -20.30 -5.79 -11.83
N GLY A 161 -19.33 -6.28 -11.06
CA GLY A 161 -19.52 -7.12 -9.88
C GLY A 161 -19.63 -8.61 -10.19
N LYS A 162 -19.40 -9.04 -11.44
CA LYS A 162 -19.36 -10.46 -11.79
C LYS A 162 -18.11 -11.10 -11.18
N GLN A 163 -18.30 -12.28 -10.61
CA GLN A 163 -17.27 -12.97 -9.84
C GLN A 163 -16.89 -14.30 -10.47
N TRP A 164 -15.58 -14.58 -10.46
CA TRP A 164 -15.01 -15.86 -10.84
C TRP A 164 -14.08 -16.38 -9.77
N THR A 165 -14.06 -17.70 -9.59
CA THR A 165 -13.13 -18.35 -8.67
C THR A 165 -12.45 -19.53 -9.34
N GLY A 166 -11.22 -19.81 -8.93
CA GLY A 166 -10.51 -20.99 -9.40
C GLY A 166 -9.08 -21.03 -8.90
N ARG A 167 -8.32 -22.00 -9.40
CA ARG A 167 -6.91 -22.16 -9.01
C ARG A 167 -6.03 -21.41 -9.99
N PHE A 168 -5.26 -20.46 -9.47
CA PHE A 168 -4.22 -19.80 -10.24
C PHE A 168 -3.19 -20.84 -10.67
N LYS A 169 -2.95 -20.99 -11.98
CA LYS A 169 -1.83 -21.77 -12.50
C LYS A 169 -0.93 -20.85 -13.30
N GLN A 170 0.33 -20.75 -12.91
CA GLN A 170 1.25 -19.87 -13.61
C GLN A 170 1.83 -20.56 -14.86
N SER A 171 1.68 -19.95 -16.04
CA SER A 171 2.49 -20.33 -17.22
C SER A 171 3.72 -19.42 -17.40
N HIS A 172 3.61 -18.15 -17.00
CA HIS A 172 4.70 -17.17 -16.91
C HIS A 172 4.54 -16.34 -15.63
N GLN A 173 5.66 -16.01 -14.98
CA GLN A 173 5.63 -15.21 -13.75
C GLN A 173 5.05 -13.82 -13.98
N GLN A 174 3.82 -13.58 -13.53
CA GLN A 174 3.22 -12.24 -13.48
C GLN A 174 3.52 -11.62 -12.12
N LYS A 175 4.53 -10.74 -12.11
CA LYS A 175 4.89 -9.95 -10.93
C LYS A 175 4.00 -8.73 -10.87
N LEU A 176 3.11 -8.68 -9.88
CA LEU A 176 2.30 -7.49 -9.65
C LEU A 176 3.15 -6.38 -9.02
N ASN A 177 3.07 -5.16 -9.54
CA ASN A 177 4.00 -4.08 -9.20
C ASN A 177 3.38 -2.70 -9.38
N GLU A 178 4.15 -1.70 -8.95
CA GLU A 178 3.80 -0.27 -8.95
C GLU A 178 3.43 0.30 -10.33
N LYS A 179 3.78 -0.37 -11.43
CA LYS A 179 3.50 0.06 -12.80
C LYS A 179 2.25 -0.58 -13.40
N ASP A 180 1.65 -1.56 -12.73
CA ASP A 180 0.47 -2.22 -13.27
C ASP A 180 -0.70 -1.24 -13.21
N LYS A 181 -1.33 -1.03 -14.37
CA LYS A 181 -2.42 -0.06 -14.55
C LYS A 181 -3.76 -0.70 -14.84
N ASN A 182 -3.76 -1.87 -15.46
CA ASN A 182 -4.99 -2.54 -15.88
C ASN A 182 -4.87 -4.04 -15.62
N PHE A 183 -5.97 -4.63 -15.20
CA PHE A 183 -6.15 -6.06 -15.28
C PHE A 183 -6.23 -6.49 -16.75
N ASN A 184 -5.53 -7.56 -17.13
CA ASN A 184 -5.66 -8.17 -18.46
C ASN A 184 -6.02 -9.64 -18.29
N GLU A 185 -7.27 -10.00 -18.60
CA GLU A 185 -7.78 -11.37 -18.56
C GLU A 185 -6.86 -12.36 -19.30
N THR A 186 -6.28 -11.91 -20.42
CA THR A 186 -5.37 -12.71 -21.25
C THR A 186 -4.16 -13.23 -20.48
N GLN A 187 -3.78 -12.57 -19.39
CA GLN A 187 -2.61 -12.89 -18.59
C GLN A 187 -2.89 -13.85 -17.41
N MET A 188 -4.15 -13.99 -16.98
CA MET A 188 -4.51 -14.79 -15.79
C MET A 188 -5.34 -16.05 -16.08
N PHE A 189 -5.69 -16.33 -17.34
CA PHE A 189 -6.46 -17.54 -17.73
C PHE A 189 -5.84 -18.80 -17.13
N PHE A 190 -6.52 -19.50 -16.21
CA PHE A 190 -6.72 -20.97 -16.22
C PHE A 190 -7.86 -21.35 -15.25
N ASN A 191 -8.88 -22.05 -15.77
CA ASN A 191 -9.94 -22.74 -15.02
C ASN A 191 -10.62 -21.93 -13.90
N LEU A 192 -11.17 -20.77 -14.23
CA LEU A 192 -12.11 -20.10 -13.35
C LEU A 192 -13.53 -20.54 -13.71
N ASN A 193 -14.32 -20.90 -12.70
CA ASN A 193 -15.77 -21.05 -12.86
C ASN A 193 -16.42 -19.71 -12.51
N GLU A 194 -17.34 -19.27 -13.36
CA GLU A 194 -18.30 -18.22 -13.02
C GLU A 194 -19.19 -18.72 -11.88
N TYR A 195 -19.52 -17.83 -10.94
CA TYR A 195 -20.42 -18.13 -9.83
C TYR A 195 -21.89 -17.86 -10.20
#